data_AF-G9KQK1-F1
#
_entry.id   AF-G9KQK1-F1
#
_cell.length_a   1.000
_cell.length_b   1.000
_cell.length_c   1.000
_cell.angle_alpha   90.00
_cell.angle_beta   90.00
_cell.angle_gamma   90.00
#
_symmetry.space_group_name_H-M   'P 1'
#
loop_
_entity.id
_entity.type
_entity.pdbx_description
1 polymer ?
#
loop_
_entity_poly.entity_id
_entity_poly.type
_entity_poly.pdbx_seq_one_letter_code
_entity_poly.pdbx_strand_id
1 'polypeptide(L)'
;PRAGGAWTLGVGLGCVLLAAHNAVLCVLPVHVALKYQLPPASRCVLVFEQVRLLMKSYSFLREAVPGALCARVGDGKQAPSFSSYLYFLFCPTLIYRKTYPRTPNVRWNYVAKNFAQALGCVLYACFILSRLCVPVFANMSREPFSTRALVLSIMHATLPGIFMLLLIFFAFLHCWLNAFAEMLRFGDRMFYRDWWNSTSFSNYYRTWNVVVHDWLYSYVYQDGLWLLGGRARGAAMLGVFLVSAVVHEYIFCFVLGFFYPVMLILFLVIGGLMNFMMHDRHTGPAWNVLMWTMLFLGQGIQVSLYCQEWYARRHCPLPQTTFWGLVTPRSWSCHT
;
A
#
# COMPACT_ATOMS: atom_id res chain seq x y z
N PRO A 1 -11.57 45.94 -3.24
CA PRO A 1 -12.77 45.31 -2.62
C PRO A 1 -13.42 44.19 -3.47
N ARG A 2 -13.61 44.34 -4.79
CA ARG A 2 -14.28 43.33 -5.65
C ARG A 2 -13.48 42.05 -5.93
N ALA A 3 -12.15 42.09 -5.88
CA ALA A 3 -11.29 40.92 -6.14
C ALA A 3 -11.29 39.88 -4.99
N GLY A 4 -11.60 40.29 -3.75
CA GLY A 4 -11.62 39.37 -2.59
C GLY A 4 -12.83 38.44 -2.54
N GLY A 5 -14.00 38.92 -3.03
CA GLY A 5 -15.23 38.14 -3.07
C GLY A 5 -15.21 37.01 -4.11
N ALA A 6 -14.69 37.27 -5.31
CA ALA A 6 -14.57 36.25 -6.35
C ALA A 6 -13.56 35.14 -5.99
N TRP A 7 -12.48 35.49 -5.27
CA TRP A 7 -11.48 34.53 -4.83
C TRP A 7 -11.95 33.65 -3.67
N THR A 8 -12.64 34.23 -2.68
CA THR A 8 -13.26 33.43 -1.59
C THR A 8 -14.31 32.46 -2.12
N LEU A 9 -15.09 32.88 -3.13
CA LEU A 9 -16.01 32.01 -3.85
C LEU A 9 -15.29 30.90 -4.61
N GLY A 10 -14.18 31.22 -5.29
CA GLY A 10 -13.36 30.26 -6.04
C GLY A 10 -12.65 29.23 -5.16
N VAL A 11 -12.14 29.65 -4.00
CA VAL A 11 -11.56 28.76 -2.98
C VAL A 11 -12.64 27.88 -2.37
N GLY A 12 -13.80 28.45 -2.02
CA GLY A 12 -14.94 27.69 -1.53
C GLY A 12 -15.40 26.62 -2.53
N LEU A 13 -15.55 26.99 -3.80
CA LEU A 13 -15.87 26.06 -4.88
C LEU A 13 -14.80 24.99 -5.05
N GLY A 14 -13.52 25.36 -4.98
CA GLY A 14 -12.39 24.41 -5.04
C GLY A 14 -12.40 23.40 -3.89
N CYS A 15 -12.68 23.84 -2.66
CA CYS A 15 -12.82 22.97 -1.50
C CYS A 15 -14.02 22.02 -1.64
N VAL A 16 -15.16 22.51 -2.14
CA VAL A 16 -16.35 21.68 -2.39
C VAL A 16 -16.07 20.63 -3.48
N LEU A 17 -15.47 21.03 -4.61
CA LEU A 17 -15.10 20.12 -5.68
C LEU A 17 -14.09 19.06 -5.20
N LEU A 18 -13.15 19.45 -4.34
CA LEU A 18 -12.21 18.53 -3.74
C LEU A 18 -12.88 17.54 -2.79
N ALA A 19 -13.77 18.01 -1.93
CA ALA A 19 -14.53 17.16 -1.02
C ALA A 19 -15.39 16.16 -1.82
N ALA A 20 -16.05 16.64 -2.89
CA ALA A 20 -16.80 15.79 -3.80
C ALA A 20 -15.91 14.76 -4.51
N HIS A 21 -14.73 15.16 -5.02
CA HIS A 21 -13.77 14.25 -5.66
C HIS A 21 -13.31 13.14 -4.72
N ASN A 22 -12.92 13.48 -3.50
CA ASN A 22 -12.52 12.47 -2.50
C ASN A 22 -13.71 11.57 -2.10
N ALA A 23 -14.90 12.14 -1.94
CA ALA A 23 -16.10 11.36 -1.64
C ALA A 23 -16.41 10.36 -2.77
N VAL A 24 -16.33 10.79 -4.03
CA VAL A 24 -16.51 9.90 -5.19
C VAL A 24 -15.45 8.81 -5.22
N LEU A 25 -14.18 9.15 -5.04
CA LEU A 25 -13.10 8.16 -5.00
C LEU A 25 -13.24 7.18 -3.84
N CYS A 26 -13.84 7.57 -2.71
CA CYS A 26 -14.07 6.67 -1.59
C CYS A 26 -15.32 5.80 -1.77
N VAL A 27 -16.43 6.39 -2.21
CA VAL A 27 -17.74 5.71 -2.24
C VAL A 27 -17.91 4.86 -3.50
N LEU A 28 -17.48 5.35 -4.67
CA LEU A 28 -17.75 4.68 -5.94
C LEU A 28 -17.08 3.30 -6.04
N PRO A 29 -15.77 3.13 -5.77
CA PRO A 29 -15.13 1.82 -5.87
C PRO A 29 -15.75 0.81 -4.90
N VAL A 30 -16.09 1.27 -3.69
CA VAL A 30 -16.74 0.45 -2.66
C VAL A 30 -18.11 0.00 -3.10
N HIS A 31 -18.93 0.93 -3.61
CA HIS A 31 -20.26 0.64 -4.12
C HIS A 31 -20.19 -0.37 -5.28
N VAL A 32 -19.29 -0.18 -6.23
CA VAL A 32 -19.11 -1.08 -7.39
C VAL A 32 -18.69 -2.48 -6.94
N ALA A 33 -17.69 -2.60 -6.04
CA ALA A 33 -17.22 -3.90 -5.59
C ALA A 33 -18.29 -4.70 -4.84
N LEU A 34 -19.11 -4.03 -4.02
CA LEU A 34 -20.19 -4.68 -3.26
C LEU A 34 -21.39 -5.01 -4.14
N LYS A 35 -21.81 -4.09 -5.01
CA LYS A 35 -22.98 -4.28 -5.89
C LYS A 35 -22.75 -5.37 -6.93
N TYR A 36 -21.57 -5.39 -7.56
CA TYR A 36 -21.25 -6.36 -8.60
C TYR A 36 -20.55 -7.62 -8.06
N GLN A 37 -20.37 -7.75 -6.74
CA GLN A 37 -19.75 -8.90 -6.08
C GLN A 37 -18.46 -9.36 -6.78
N LEU A 38 -17.56 -8.40 -7.05
CA LEU A 38 -16.36 -8.68 -7.84
C LEU A 38 -15.46 -9.73 -7.17
N PRO A 39 -14.73 -10.58 -7.93
CA PRO A 39 -13.75 -11.49 -7.36
C PRO A 39 -12.59 -10.74 -6.66
N PRO A 40 -11.87 -11.39 -5.72
CA PRO A 40 -10.80 -10.75 -4.93
C PRO A 40 -9.72 -10.06 -5.78
N ALA A 41 -9.28 -10.69 -6.87
CA ALA A 41 -8.27 -10.11 -7.75
C ALA A 41 -8.75 -8.80 -8.42
N SER A 42 -10.02 -8.73 -8.82
CA SER A 42 -10.60 -7.51 -9.40
C SER A 42 -10.80 -6.42 -8.34
N ARG A 43 -11.21 -6.79 -7.13
CA ARG A 43 -11.29 -5.85 -5.98
C ARG A 43 -9.92 -5.28 -5.64
N CYS A 44 -8.87 -6.09 -5.73
CA CYS A 44 -7.48 -5.69 -5.54
C CYS A 44 -7.09 -4.57 -6.50
N VAL A 45 -7.29 -4.75 -7.81
CA VAL A 45 -7.00 -3.71 -8.80
C VAL A 45 -7.74 -2.40 -8.48
N LEU A 46 -9.03 -2.48 -8.16
CA LEU A 46 -9.84 -1.29 -7.84
C LEU A 46 -9.32 -0.54 -6.60
N VAL A 47 -9.01 -1.23 -5.51
CA VAL A 47 -8.59 -0.58 -4.27
C VAL A 47 -7.17 -0.02 -4.36
N PHE A 48 -6.26 -0.71 -5.06
CA PHE A 48 -4.92 -0.18 -5.31
C PHE A 48 -4.97 1.10 -6.16
N GLU A 49 -5.79 1.11 -7.21
CA GLU A 49 -5.99 2.31 -8.04
C GLU A 49 -6.67 3.45 -7.26
N GLN A 50 -7.67 3.13 -6.43
CA GLN A 50 -8.32 4.08 -5.53
C GLN A 50 -7.30 4.76 -4.60
N VAL A 51 -6.51 3.98 -3.86
CA VAL A 51 -5.51 4.50 -2.91
C VAL A 51 -4.45 5.31 -3.64
N ARG A 52 -3.98 4.84 -4.80
CA ARG A 52 -3.02 5.57 -5.66
C ARG A 52 -3.56 6.93 -6.07
N LEU A 53 -4.81 7.01 -6.53
CA LEU A 53 -5.44 8.26 -6.95
C LEU A 53 -5.67 9.22 -5.77
N LEU A 54 -6.05 8.71 -4.60
CA LEU A 54 -6.18 9.52 -3.38
C LEU A 54 -4.84 10.14 -2.98
N MET A 55 -3.76 9.34 -2.91
CA MET A 55 -2.42 9.82 -2.57
C MET A 55 -1.91 10.87 -3.57
N LYS A 56 -2.13 10.65 -4.88
CA LYS A 56 -1.76 11.61 -5.93
C LYS A 56 -2.57 12.88 -5.86
N SER A 57 -3.88 12.78 -5.62
CA SER A 57 -4.77 13.93 -5.48
C SER A 57 -4.30 14.81 -4.30
N TYR A 58 -4.03 14.19 -3.15
CA TYR A 58 -3.49 14.87 -1.98
C TYR A 58 -2.16 15.58 -2.28
N SER A 59 -1.21 14.87 -2.90
CA SER A 59 0.10 15.45 -3.23
C SER A 59 -0.03 16.65 -4.17
N PHE A 60 -0.87 16.55 -5.21
CA PHE A 60 -1.11 17.67 -6.11
C PHE A 60 -1.65 18.90 -5.38
N LEU A 61 -2.62 18.72 -4.49
CA LEU A 61 -3.20 19.82 -3.71
C LEU A 61 -2.19 20.45 -2.77
N ARG A 62 -1.44 19.63 -2.04
CA ARG A 62 -0.46 20.08 -1.05
C ARG A 62 0.65 20.94 -1.67
N GLU A 63 1.04 20.62 -2.90
CA GLU A 63 2.07 21.33 -3.66
C GLU A 63 1.52 22.52 -4.48
N ALA A 64 0.30 22.42 -5.02
CA ALA A 64 -0.30 23.46 -5.84
C ALA A 64 -0.87 24.62 -5.01
N VAL A 65 -1.46 24.35 -3.85
CA VAL A 65 -2.15 25.35 -3.02
C VAL A 65 -1.21 26.45 -2.50
N PRO A 66 -0.03 26.17 -1.92
CA PRO A 66 0.89 27.23 -1.49
C PRO A 66 1.36 28.11 -2.67
N GLY A 67 1.57 27.51 -3.84
CA GLY A 67 1.92 28.24 -5.06
C GLY A 67 0.83 29.21 -5.51
N ALA A 68 -0.43 28.79 -5.44
CA ALA A 68 -1.59 29.63 -5.75
C ALA A 68 -1.80 30.75 -4.71
N LEU A 69 -1.52 30.47 -3.43
CA LEU A 69 -1.57 31.47 -2.35
C LEU A 69 -0.44 32.51 -2.50
N CYS A 70 0.78 32.10 -2.84
CA CYS A 70 1.88 33.03 -3.07
C CYS A 70 1.72 33.83 -4.37
N ALA A 71 1.06 33.28 -5.40
CA ALA A 71 0.74 34.02 -6.62
C ALA A 71 -0.13 35.27 -6.36
N ARG A 72 -0.87 35.28 -5.25
CA ARG A 72 -1.64 36.42 -4.75
C ARG A 72 -0.76 37.59 -4.26
N VAL A 73 0.49 37.33 -3.89
CA VAL A 73 1.41 38.31 -3.27
C VAL A 73 2.26 39.05 -4.33
N GLY A 74 1.99 38.84 -5.63
CA GLY A 74 2.61 39.59 -6.72
C GLY A 74 3.65 38.80 -7.53
N ASP A 75 3.86 37.53 -7.21
CA ASP A 75 4.78 36.66 -7.93
C ASP A 75 3.97 35.86 -8.97
N GLY A 76 4.09 36.19 -10.26
CA GLY A 76 3.27 35.69 -11.38
C GLY A 76 3.36 34.18 -11.66
N LYS A 77 3.15 33.33 -10.65
CA LYS A 77 3.20 31.87 -10.75
C LYS A 77 1.94 31.37 -11.45
N GLN A 78 2.13 30.99 -12.71
CA GLN A 78 1.11 30.36 -13.55
C GLN A 78 0.59 29.07 -12.90
N ALA A 79 -0.73 28.90 -12.95
CA ALA A 79 -1.41 27.68 -12.52
C ALA A 79 -0.82 26.45 -13.25
N PRO A 80 -0.75 25.28 -12.60
CA PRO A 80 -0.23 24.08 -13.24
C PRO A 80 -1.05 23.73 -14.47
N SER A 81 -0.38 23.40 -15.59
CA SER A 81 -1.08 23.00 -16.81
C SER A 81 -1.78 21.64 -16.60
N PHE A 82 -2.96 21.48 -17.23
CA PHE A 82 -3.69 20.21 -17.19
C PHE A 82 -2.86 19.04 -17.74
N SER A 83 -2.06 19.30 -18.80
CA SER A 83 -1.15 18.31 -19.37
C SER A 83 -0.09 17.82 -18.37
N SER A 84 0.48 18.74 -17.58
CA SER A 84 1.43 18.38 -16.51
C SER A 84 0.79 17.52 -15.42
N TYR A 85 -0.46 17.82 -15.05
CA TYR A 85 -1.21 17.01 -14.08
C TYR A 85 -1.56 15.63 -14.63
N LEU A 86 -2.04 15.56 -15.88
CA LEU A 86 -2.33 14.28 -16.54
C LEU A 86 -1.08 13.41 -16.66
N TYR A 87 0.06 13.99 -17.00
CA TYR A 87 1.35 13.29 -17.00
C TYR A 87 1.68 12.72 -15.60
N PHE A 88 1.55 13.53 -14.55
CA PHE A 88 1.75 13.07 -13.17
C PHE A 88 0.83 11.92 -12.77
N LEU A 89 -0.44 11.90 -13.20
CA LEU A 89 -1.37 10.81 -12.90
C LEU A 89 -0.85 9.45 -13.38
N PHE A 90 -0.11 9.40 -14.49
CA PHE A 90 0.47 8.15 -15.00
C PHE A 90 1.91 7.91 -14.54
N CYS A 91 2.66 8.94 -14.13
CA CYS A 91 4.04 8.76 -13.66
C CYS A 91 4.13 7.80 -12.45
N PRO A 92 5.17 6.95 -12.38
CA PRO A 92 5.40 6.02 -11.26
C PRO A 92 5.99 6.73 -10.02
N THR A 93 5.44 7.89 -9.66
CA THR A 93 5.75 8.63 -8.43
C THR A 93 4.47 9.15 -7.80
N LEU A 94 4.48 9.32 -6.48
CA LEU A 94 3.35 9.87 -5.73
C LEU A 94 3.56 11.34 -5.33
N ILE A 95 4.75 11.92 -5.60
CA ILE A 95 5.07 13.31 -5.28
C ILE A 95 4.89 14.16 -6.54
N TYR A 96 3.98 15.14 -6.46
CA TYR A 96 3.75 16.11 -7.52
C TYR A 96 4.91 17.11 -7.59
N ARG A 97 5.46 17.31 -8.79
CA ARG A 97 6.42 18.38 -9.10
C ARG A 97 6.05 19.00 -10.45
N LYS A 98 6.37 20.28 -10.63
CA LYS A 98 6.10 20.99 -11.89
C LYS A 98 6.91 20.42 -13.05
N THR A 99 8.14 20.00 -12.77
CA THR A 99 9.06 19.43 -13.74
C THR A 99 9.68 18.15 -13.17
N TYR A 100 9.82 17.15 -14.03
CA TYR A 100 10.44 15.87 -13.71
C TYR A 100 11.62 15.63 -14.64
N PRO A 101 12.67 14.93 -14.19
CA PRO A 101 13.76 14.50 -15.06
C PRO A 101 13.18 13.58 -16.15
N ARG A 102 13.56 13.80 -17.41
CA ARG A 102 13.06 13.03 -18.56
C ARG A 102 14.19 12.35 -19.32
N THR A 103 13.94 11.14 -19.81
CA THR A 103 14.87 10.46 -20.72
C THR A 103 14.72 10.99 -22.14
N PRO A 104 15.78 10.96 -22.97
CA PRO A 104 15.72 11.49 -24.34
C PRO A 104 14.84 10.64 -25.27
N ASN A 105 14.91 9.31 -25.17
CA ASN A 105 14.19 8.38 -26.03
C ASN A 105 13.51 7.27 -25.21
N VAL A 106 12.53 6.58 -25.81
CA VAL A 106 11.85 5.40 -25.25
C VAL A 106 12.47 4.15 -25.87
N ARG A 107 12.98 3.24 -25.02
CA ARG A 107 13.51 1.93 -25.43
C ARG A 107 12.39 0.88 -25.36
N TRP A 108 11.66 0.70 -26.46
CA TRP A 108 10.53 -0.22 -26.52
C TRP A 108 10.88 -1.68 -26.18
N ASN A 109 12.07 -2.15 -26.53
CA ASN A 109 12.53 -3.49 -26.16
C ASN A 109 12.63 -3.65 -24.63
N TYR A 110 13.06 -2.60 -23.92
CA TYR A 110 13.11 -2.60 -22.46
C TYR A 110 11.69 -2.60 -21.86
N VAL A 111 10.77 -1.83 -22.43
CA VAL A 111 9.35 -1.81 -22.03
C VAL A 111 8.72 -3.20 -22.20
N ALA A 112 8.85 -3.79 -23.40
CA ALA A 112 8.29 -5.11 -23.71
C ALA A 112 8.87 -6.21 -22.81
N LYS A 113 10.19 -6.20 -22.57
CA LYS A 113 10.84 -7.15 -21.66
C LYS A 113 10.29 -7.05 -20.24
N ASN A 114 10.15 -5.85 -19.71
CA ASN A 114 9.62 -5.66 -18.36
C ASN A 114 8.14 -6.07 -18.25
N PHE A 115 7.30 -5.78 -19.24
CA PHE A 115 5.91 -6.26 -19.24
C PHE A 115 5.82 -7.79 -19.34
N ALA A 116 6.66 -8.41 -20.18
CA ALA A 116 6.73 -9.87 -20.27
C ALA A 116 7.18 -10.50 -18.95
N GLN A 117 8.18 -9.91 -18.28
CA GLN A 117 8.61 -10.34 -16.95
C GLN A 117 7.52 -10.16 -15.89
N ALA A 118 6.82 -9.03 -15.89
CA ALA A 118 5.71 -8.80 -14.96
C ALA A 118 4.58 -9.83 -15.17
N LEU A 119 4.19 -10.09 -16.43
CA LEU A 119 3.21 -11.13 -16.76
C LEU A 119 3.68 -12.52 -16.31
N GLY A 120 4.93 -12.87 -16.58
CA GLY A 120 5.53 -14.13 -16.11
C GLY A 120 5.49 -14.26 -14.59
N CYS A 121 5.74 -13.18 -13.86
CA CYS A 121 5.64 -13.16 -12.40
C CYS A 121 4.20 -13.35 -11.91
N VAL A 122 3.20 -12.74 -12.57
CA VAL A 122 1.79 -12.95 -12.23
C VAL A 122 1.38 -14.41 -12.44
N LEU A 123 1.76 -15.01 -13.57
CA LEU A 123 1.50 -16.42 -13.84
C LEU A 123 2.19 -17.34 -12.82
N TYR A 124 3.42 -17.02 -12.45
CA TYR A 124 4.16 -17.77 -11.43
C TYR A 124 3.52 -17.62 -10.04
N ALA A 125 3.01 -16.45 -9.70
CA ALA A 125 2.25 -16.21 -8.46
C ALA A 125 0.97 -17.07 -8.42
N CYS A 126 0.23 -17.14 -9.54
CA CYS A 126 -0.93 -18.01 -9.68
C CYS A 126 -0.56 -19.50 -9.51
N PHE A 127 0.58 -19.92 -10.05
CA PHE A 127 1.09 -21.27 -9.86
C PHE A 127 1.41 -21.58 -8.39
N ILE A 128 2.13 -20.70 -7.70
CA ILE A 128 2.45 -20.82 -6.27
C ILE A 128 1.16 -20.94 -5.44
N LEU A 129 0.20 -20.04 -5.67
CA LEU A 129 -1.07 -20.07 -4.94
C LEU A 129 -1.82 -21.39 -5.19
N SER A 130 -1.92 -21.81 -6.45
CA SER A 130 -2.69 -23.01 -6.83
C SER A 130 -2.06 -24.30 -6.33
N ARG A 131 -0.72 -24.38 -6.27
CA ARG A 131 0.01 -25.61 -5.91
C ARG A 131 0.41 -25.68 -4.45
N LEU A 132 0.79 -24.57 -3.83
CA LEU A 132 1.36 -24.56 -2.48
C LEU A 132 0.38 -24.05 -1.43
N CYS A 133 -0.47 -23.07 -1.75
CA CYS A 133 -1.41 -22.51 -0.78
C CYS A 133 -2.75 -23.26 -0.76
N VAL A 134 -3.41 -23.38 -1.92
CA VAL A 134 -4.78 -23.94 -2.02
C VAL A 134 -4.92 -25.32 -1.36
N PRO A 135 -4.12 -26.36 -1.67
CA PRO A 135 -4.34 -27.69 -1.09
C PRO A 135 -4.09 -27.74 0.42
N VAL A 136 -3.10 -26.98 0.88
CA VAL A 136 -2.69 -26.91 2.29
C VAL A 136 -3.79 -26.28 3.14
N PHE A 137 -4.31 -25.12 2.72
CA PHE A 137 -5.34 -24.41 3.49
C PHE A 137 -6.74 -24.99 3.32
N ALA A 138 -7.08 -25.56 2.15
CA ALA A 138 -8.35 -26.23 1.96
C ALA A 138 -8.51 -27.44 2.91
N ASN A 139 -7.45 -28.24 3.07
CA ASN A 139 -7.46 -29.37 3.99
C ASN A 139 -7.43 -28.93 5.45
N MET A 140 -6.57 -27.97 5.82
CA MET A 140 -6.48 -27.50 7.21
C MET A 140 -7.74 -26.79 7.70
N SER A 141 -8.51 -26.16 6.81
CA SER A 141 -9.76 -25.50 7.20
C SER A 141 -10.87 -26.45 7.67
N ARG A 142 -10.69 -27.76 7.48
CA ARG A 142 -11.64 -28.80 7.93
C ARG A 142 -11.29 -29.37 9.31
N GLU A 143 -10.05 -29.17 9.76
CA GLU A 143 -9.59 -29.64 11.06
C GLU A 143 -9.95 -28.62 12.15
N PRO A 144 -10.33 -29.07 13.36
CA PRO A 144 -10.62 -28.16 14.45
C PRO A 144 -9.39 -27.33 14.83
N PHE A 145 -9.61 -26.07 15.20
CA PHE A 145 -8.54 -25.16 15.56
C PHE A 145 -7.73 -25.70 16.75
N SER A 146 -6.46 -26.01 16.51
CA SER A 146 -5.51 -26.48 17.51
C SER A 146 -4.22 -25.66 17.41
N THR A 147 -3.57 -25.39 18.55
CA THR A 147 -2.29 -24.66 18.58
C THR A 147 -1.23 -25.35 17.73
N ARG A 148 -1.20 -26.69 17.73
CA ARG A 148 -0.32 -27.49 16.87
C ARG A 148 -0.62 -27.25 15.39
N ALA A 149 -1.89 -27.26 15.01
CA ALA A 149 -2.32 -27.03 13.63
C ALA A 149 -1.99 -25.61 13.17
N LEU A 150 -2.17 -24.61 14.04
CA LEU A 150 -1.80 -23.21 13.76
C LEU A 150 -0.30 -23.06 13.49
N VAL A 151 0.56 -23.61 14.36
CA VAL A 151 2.02 -23.53 14.20
C VAL A 151 2.46 -24.23 12.90
N LEU A 152 1.94 -25.43 12.63
CA LEU A 152 2.22 -26.13 11.37
C LEU A 152 1.75 -25.33 10.16
N SER A 153 0.56 -24.73 10.22
CA SER A 153 0.02 -23.89 9.16
C SER A 153 0.92 -22.69 8.86
N ILE A 154 1.39 -21.98 9.90
CA ILE A 154 2.32 -20.86 9.75
C ILE A 154 3.62 -21.34 9.10
N MET A 155 4.19 -22.47 9.55
CA MET A 155 5.42 -23.01 8.98
C MET A 155 5.26 -23.40 7.50
N HIS A 156 4.15 -24.04 7.13
CA HIS A 156 3.84 -24.36 5.74
C HIS A 156 3.58 -23.10 4.88
N ALA A 157 3.03 -22.04 5.48
CA ALA A 157 2.72 -20.78 4.82
C ALA A 157 3.94 -19.87 4.62
N THR A 158 4.98 -20.00 5.46
CA THR A 158 6.18 -19.16 5.43
C THR A 158 6.88 -19.17 4.07
N LEU A 159 7.11 -20.34 3.49
CA LEU A 159 7.83 -20.47 2.22
C LEU A 159 7.01 -19.95 1.02
N PRO A 160 5.73 -20.30 0.84
CA PRO A 160 4.90 -19.66 -0.19
C PRO A 160 4.77 -18.15 0.03
N GLY A 161 4.62 -17.70 1.28
CA GLY A 161 4.44 -16.30 1.63
C GLY A 161 5.64 -15.43 1.26
N ILE A 162 6.85 -15.86 1.61
CA ILE A 162 8.05 -15.10 1.24
C ILE A 162 8.30 -15.10 -0.28
N PHE A 163 8.04 -16.22 -0.97
CA PHE A 163 8.15 -16.24 -2.44
C PHE A 163 7.14 -15.30 -3.07
N MET A 164 5.91 -15.26 -2.58
CA MET A 164 4.89 -14.30 -3.04
C MET A 164 5.32 -12.86 -2.78
N LEU A 165 5.87 -12.55 -1.59
CA LEU A 165 6.40 -11.21 -1.28
C LEU A 165 7.49 -10.78 -2.27
N LEU A 166 8.50 -11.62 -2.49
CA LEU A 166 9.62 -11.33 -3.40
C LEU A 166 9.15 -11.17 -4.85
N LEU A 167 8.22 -12.02 -5.28
CA LEU A 167 7.68 -12.02 -6.63
C LEU A 167 6.83 -10.79 -6.89
N ILE A 168 5.94 -10.41 -5.96
CA ILE A 168 5.14 -9.18 -6.04
C ILE A 168 6.06 -7.95 -6.04
N PHE A 169 7.07 -7.94 -5.17
CA PHE A 169 8.07 -6.87 -5.16
C PHE A 169 8.73 -6.69 -6.52
N PHE A 170 9.26 -7.77 -7.10
CA PHE A 170 9.93 -7.71 -8.39
C PHE A 170 8.95 -7.35 -9.53
N ALA A 171 7.78 -8.00 -9.57
CA ALA A 171 6.78 -7.75 -10.62
C ALA A 171 6.29 -6.30 -10.62
N PHE A 172 5.99 -5.75 -9.44
CA PHE A 172 5.43 -4.41 -9.31
C PHE A 172 6.50 -3.32 -9.26
N LEU A 173 7.37 -3.33 -8.24
CA LEU A 173 8.31 -2.24 -8.02
C LEU A 173 9.43 -2.20 -9.07
N HIS A 174 9.88 -3.36 -9.55
CA HIS A 174 10.89 -3.41 -10.58
C HIS A 174 10.27 -3.36 -11.97
N CYS A 175 9.60 -4.43 -12.40
CA CYS A 175 9.16 -4.56 -13.80
C CYS A 175 8.07 -3.55 -14.17
N TRP A 176 6.97 -3.49 -13.43
CA TRP A 176 5.83 -2.63 -13.75
C TRP A 176 6.18 -1.14 -13.70
N LEU A 177 6.75 -0.67 -12.58
CA LEU A 177 7.11 0.75 -12.46
C LEU A 177 8.18 1.18 -13.48
N ASN A 178 9.18 0.33 -13.79
CA ASN A 178 10.17 0.67 -14.82
C ASN A 178 9.58 0.65 -16.24
N ALA A 179 8.62 -0.24 -16.53
CA ALA A 179 7.93 -0.25 -17.82
C ALA A 179 7.16 1.05 -18.04
N PHE A 180 6.39 1.50 -17.04
CA PHE A 180 5.70 2.79 -17.08
C PHE A 180 6.66 3.97 -17.09
N ALA A 181 7.75 3.92 -16.32
CA ALA A 181 8.76 4.96 -16.30
C ALA A 181 9.39 5.17 -17.69
N GLU A 182 9.80 4.08 -18.35
CA GLU A 182 10.39 4.14 -19.68
C GLU A 182 9.37 4.63 -20.72
N MET A 183 8.14 4.11 -20.70
CA MET A 183 7.08 4.51 -21.63
C MET A 183 6.74 6.00 -21.53
N LEU A 184 6.73 6.55 -20.31
CA LEU A 184 6.44 7.96 -20.06
C LEU A 184 7.67 8.88 -20.20
N ARG A 185 8.86 8.30 -20.44
CA ARG A 185 10.16 9.00 -20.41
C ARG A 185 10.46 9.63 -19.05
N PHE A 186 10.08 8.98 -17.97
CA PHE A 186 10.41 9.37 -16.61
C PHE A 186 11.83 8.91 -16.25
N GLY A 187 12.66 9.86 -15.83
CA GLY A 187 14.09 9.65 -15.58
C GLY A 187 14.43 9.22 -14.16
N ASP A 188 13.59 9.53 -13.18
CA ASP A 188 13.82 9.12 -11.78
C ASP A 188 13.27 7.71 -11.56
N ARG A 189 14.16 6.73 -11.40
CA ARG A 189 13.78 5.30 -11.35
C ARG A 189 14.17 4.62 -10.04
N MET A 190 14.49 5.41 -9.01
CA MET A 190 14.85 4.88 -7.70
C MET A 190 13.59 4.55 -6.89
N PHE A 191 12.83 3.54 -7.34
CA PHE A 191 11.60 3.11 -6.67
C PHE A 191 11.85 2.31 -5.38
N TYR A 192 13.04 1.73 -5.25
CA TYR A 192 13.51 0.96 -4.10
C TYR A 192 15.04 1.05 -4.01
N ARG A 193 15.60 0.71 -2.86
CA ARG A 193 17.05 0.54 -2.63
C ARG A 193 17.34 -0.89 -2.18
N ASP A 194 18.57 -1.18 -1.77
CA ASP A 194 19.04 -2.49 -1.33
C ASP A 194 18.50 -2.90 0.05
N TRP A 195 17.16 -2.97 0.15
CA TRP A 195 16.45 -3.26 1.39
C TRP A 195 16.79 -4.63 1.97
N TRP A 196 17.24 -5.59 1.15
CA TRP A 196 17.67 -6.92 1.57
C TRP A 196 18.94 -6.91 2.43
N ASN A 197 19.75 -5.86 2.33
CA ASN A 197 20.94 -5.65 3.17
C ASN A 197 20.63 -4.91 4.47
N SER A 198 19.36 -4.60 4.75
CA SER A 198 18.99 -3.82 5.93
C SER A 198 19.26 -4.58 7.23
N THR A 199 19.91 -3.92 8.19
CA THR A 199 20.13 -4.44 9.55
C THR A 199 19.09 -3.92 10.55
N SER A 200 18.32 -2.89 10.19
CA SER A 200 17.25 -2.32 11.02
C SER A 200 15.92 -2.29 10.27
N PHE A 201 14.81 -2.38 11.03
CA PHE A 201 13.47 -2.20 10.45
C PHE A 201 13.24 -0.77 9.94
N SER A 202 13.84 0.23 10.60
CA SER A 202 13.87 1.62 10.13
C SER A 202 14.48 1.73 8.73
N ASN A 203 15.63 1.09 8.48
CA ASN A 203 16.23 1.09 7.14
C ASN A 203 15.39 0.31 6.13
N TYR A 204 14.81 -0.83 6.53
CA TYR A 204 13.92 -1.61 5.67
C TYR A 204 12.72 -0.78 5.17
N TYR A 205 11.99 -0.10 6.06
CA TYR A 205 10.81 0.69 5.67
C TYR A 205 11.16 1.87 4.74
N ARG A 206 12.37 2.45 4.88
CA ARG A 206 12.87 3.52 4.01
C ARG A 206 13.27 3.06 2.61
N THR A 207 13.70 1.81 2.48
CA THR A 207 14.36 1.31 1.27
C THR A 207 13.51 0.35 0.45
N TRP A 208 12.52 -0.32 1.07
CA TRP A 208 11.65 -1.29 0.39
C TRP A 208 10.81 -0.68 -0.74
N ASN A 209 10.05 0.37 -0.43
CA ASN A 209 9.20 1.08 -1.37
C ASN A 209 9.37 2.59 -1.17
N VAL A 210 10.37 3.14 -1.84
CA VAL A 210 10.75 4.55 -1.74
C VAL A 210 9.60 5.45 -2.19
N VAL A 211 8.81 5.03 -3.17
CA VAL A 211 7.68 5.82 -3.70
C VAL A 211 6.63 6.12 -2.64
N VAL A 212 6.21 5.10 -1.89
CA VAL A 212 5.23 5.26 -0.80
C VAL A 212 5.88 5.87 0.43
N HIS A 213 7.11 5.47 0.74
CA HIS A 213 7.87 6.02 1.87
C HIS A 213 8.03 7.53 1.74
N ASP A 214 8.45 8.04 0.58
CA ASP A 214 8.68 9.47 0.38
C ASP A 214 7.38 10.26 0.49
N TRP A 215 6.26 9.71 0.01
CA TRP A 215 4.94 10.32 0.20
C TRP A 215 4.56 10.41 1.68
N LEU A 216 4.69 9.30 2.43
CA LEU A 216 4.40 9.26 3.87
C LEU A 216 5.32 10.21 4.65
N TYR A 217 6.60 10.24 4.30
CA TYR A 217 7.58 11.11 4.94
C TYR A 217 7.28 12.59 4.67
N SER A 218 7.10 12.99 3.40
CA SER A 218 6.89 14.38 3.02
C SER A 218 5.56 14.94 3.49
N TYR A 219 4.49 14.13 3.51
CA TYR A 219 3.14 14.63 3.70
C TYR A 219 2.47 14.24 5.01
N VAL A 220 2.85 13.11 5.60
CA VAL A 220 2.27 12.67 6.88
C VAL A 220 3.24 12.97 8.02
N TYR A 221 4.50 12.56 7.88
CA TYR A 221 5.50 12.75 8.93
C TYR A 221 5.88 14.23 9.10
N GLN A 222 6.28 14.93 8.03
CA GLN A 222 6.72 16.32 8.11
C GLN A 222 5.59 17.27 8.51
N ASP A 223 4.40 17.14 7.90
CA ASP A 223 3.23 17.95 8.26
C ASP A 223 2.76 17.61 9.69
N GLY A 224 2.75 16.34 10.08
CA GLY A 224 2.45 15.93 11.45
C GLY A 224 3.44 16.47 12.47
N LEU A 225 4.73 16.50 12.14
CA LEU A 225 5.78 17.08 12.98
C LEU A 225 5.62 18.60 13.12
N TRP A 226 5.22 19.27 12.03
CA TRP A 226 4.90 20.70 12.04
C TRP A 226 3.68 21.00 12.93
N LEU A 227 2.61 20.21 12.83
CA LEU A 227 1.40 20.35 13.65
C LEU A 227 1.62 20.06 15.14
N LEU A 228 2.46 19.06 15.46
CA LEU A 228 2.74 18.63 16.84
C LEU A 228 3.92 19.39 17.49
N GLY A 229 4.43 20.45 16.84
CA GLY A 229 5.41 21.36 17.44
C GLY A 229 6.86 20.85 17.50
N GLY A 230 7.32 20.07 16.51
CA GLY A 230 8.74 19.74 16.27
C GLY A 230 9.43 18.82 17.29
N ARG A 231 8.92 18.76 18.53
CA ARG A 231 9.46 18.01 19.66
C ARG A 231 8.89 16.59 19.75
N ALA A 232 7.71 16.34 19.19
CA ALA A 232 7.01 15.06 19.28
C ALA A 232 7.35 14.07 18.14
N ARG A 233 8.65 13.82 17.90
CA ARG A 233 9.11 12.93 16.80
C ARG A 233 8.54 11.51 16.89
N GLY A 234 8.48 10.95 18.10
CA GLY A 234 7.93 9.61 18.33
C GLY A 234 6.43 9.53 18.02
N ALA A 235 5.66 10.54 18.39
CA ALA A 235 4.22 10.61 18.09
C ALA A 235 3.96 10.76 16.58
N ALA A 236 4.74 11.61 15.89
CA ALA A 236 4.65 11.74 14.44
C ALA A 236 4.99 10.43 13.72
N MET A 237 6.02 9.71 14.18
CA MET A 237 6.40 8.40 13.65
C MET A 237 5.29 7.36 13.88
N LEU A 238 4.74 7.26 15.09
CA LEU A 238 3.63 6.36 15.40
C LEU A 238 2.39 6.68 14.57
N GLY A 239 2.11 7.96 14.33
CA GLY A 239 1.03 8.41 13.44
C GLY A 239 1.21 7.91 12.01
N VAL A 240 2.42 7.96 11.46
CA VAL A 240 2.72 7.42 10.12
C VAL A 240 2.53 5.90 10.08
N PHE A 241 3.01 5.18 11.09
CA PHE A 241 2.80 3.73 11.20
C PHE A 241 1.31 3.38 11.30
N LEU A 242 0.54 4.13 12.09
CA LEU A 242 -0.90 3.94 12.24
C LEU A 242 -1.63 4.16 10.90
N VAL A 243 -1.36 5.27 10.22
CA VAL A 243 -1.95 5.57 8.90
C VAL A 243 -1.61 4.45 7.90
N SER A 244 -0.35 4.04 7.84
CA SER A 244 0.09 2.95 6.97
C SER A 244 -0.64 1.65 7.31
N ALA A 245 -0.68 1.24 8.59
CA ALA A 245 -1.29 0.00 9.02
C ALA A 245 -2.80 -0.04 8.76
N VAL A 246 -3.52 1.08 8.98
CA VAL A 246 -4.96 1.20 8.68
C VAL A 246 -5.22 1.09 7.17
N VAL A 247 -4.40 1.73 6.33
CA VAL A 247 -4.57 1.64 4.87
C VAL A 247 -4.28 0.22 4.36
N HIS A 248 -3.27 -0.47 4.89
CA HIS A 248 -3.02 -1.86 4.53
C HIS A 248 -4.19 -2.76 4.95
N GLU A 249 -4.69 -2.61 6.18
CA GLU A 249 -5.86 -3.35 6.67
C GLU A 249 -7.11 -3.06 5.83
N TYR A 250 -7.32 -1.80 5.43
CA TYR A 250 -8.38 -1.41 4.50
C TYR A 250 -8.28 -2.15 3.16
N ILE A 251 -7.08 -2.22 2.58
CA ILE A 251 -6.84 -2.96 1.33
C ILE A 251 -7.17 -4.45 1.51
N PHE A 252 -6.65 -5.11 2.56
CA PHE A 252 -6.93 -6.52 2.82
C PHE A 252 -8.42 -6.77 3.06
N CYS A 253 -9.06 -5.95 3.89
CA CYS A 253 -10.49 -6.02 4.18
C CYS A 253 -11.33 -5.92 2.91
N PHE A 254 -10.99 -4.97 2.03
CA PHE A 254 -11.71 -4.77 0.78
C PHE A 254 -11.52 -5.92 -0.22
N VAL A 255 -10.29 -6.41 -0.35
CA VAL A 255 -9.95 -7.52 -1.26
C VAL A 255 -10.63 -8.81 -0.83
N LEU A 256 -10.59 -9.13 0.47
CA LEU A 256 -11.14 -10.36 1.03
C LEU A 256 -12.62 -10.26 1.41
N GLY A 257 -13.17 -9.06 1.52
CA GLY A 257 -14.58 -8.85 1.86
C GLY A 257 -14.94 -9.18 3.31
N PHE A 258 -13.97 -9.20 4.21
CA PHE A 258 -14.17 -9.37 5.66
C PHE A 258 -13.10 -8.59 6.43
N PHE A 259 -13.39 -8.22 7.68
CA PHE A 259 -12.42 -7.51 8.52
C PHE A 259 -11.71 -8.50 9.45
N TYR A 260 -10.39 -8.61 9.33
CA TYR A 260 -9.60 -9.45 10.22
C TYR A 260 -8.22 -8.81 10.47
N PRO A 261 -8.04 -8.08 11.60
CA PRO A 261 -6.99 -7.07 11.79
C PRO A 261 -5.57 -7.62 12.05
N VAL A 262 -5.20 -8.70 11.36
CA VAL A 262 -3.87 -9.32 11.47
C VAL A 262 -2.79 -8.38 10.95
N MET A 263 -3.03 -7.71 9.82
CA MET A 263 -2.05 -6.80 9.23
C MET A 263 -1.87 -5.56 10.11
N LEU A 264 -2.97 -5.01 10.62
CA LEU A 264 -2.94 -3.88 11.56
C LEU A 264 -2.09 -4.19 12.80
N ILE A 265 -2.33 -5.34 13.44
CA ILE A 265 -1.61 -5.75 14.65
C ILE A 265 -0.13 -6.04 14.35
N LEU A 266 0.17 -6.77 13.26
CA LEU A 266 1.53 -7.10 12.90
C LEU A 266 2.37 -5.83 12.61
N PHE A 267 1.81 -4.87 11.88
CA PHE A 267 2.53 -3.62 11.58
C PHE A 267 2.67 -2.71 12.80
N LEU A 268 1.59 -2.48 13.55
CA LEU A 268 1.60 -1.52 14.65
C LEU A 268 2.35 -2.05 15.88
N VAL A 269 2.06 -3.29 16.27
CA VAL A 269 2.65 -3.89 17.48
C VAL A 269 4.05 -4.40 17.17
N ILE A 270 4.18 -5.35 16.25
CA ILE A 270 5.48 -5.96 15.97
C ILE A 270 6.36 -4.99 15.18
N GLY A 271 5.86 -4.42 14.08
CA GLY A 271 6.62 -3.45 13.28
C GLY A 271 7.03 -2.20 14.08
N GLY A 272 6.12 -1.65 14.88
CA GLY A 272 6.40 -0.53 15.78
C GLY A 272 7.44 -0.86 16.84
N LEU A 273 7.25 -1.96 17.58
CA LEU A 273 8.20 -2.41 18.61
C LEU A 273 9.58 -2.68 18.02
N MET A 274 9.65 -3.40 16.90
CA MET A 274 10.91 -3.71 16.23
C MET A 274 11.62 -2.47 15.69
N ASN A 275 10.88 -1.45 15.26
CA ASN A 275 11.48 -0.18 14.83
C ASN A 275 12.15 0.58 15.98
N PHE A 276 11.61 0.49 17.20
CA PHE A 276 12.23 1.08 18.39
C PHE A 276 13.39 0.21 18.94
N MET A 277 13.25 -1.11 18.89
CA MET A 277 14.25 -2.06 19.41
C MET A 277 15.47 -2.19 18.48
N MET A 278 15.25 -2.36 17.17
CA MET A 278 16.32 -2.52 16.17
C MET A 278 16.76 -1.17 15.62
N HIS A 279 17.54 -0.46 16.41
CA HIS A 279 18.03 0.87 16.04
C HIS A 279 19.15 0.81 14.99
N ASP A 280 19.31 1.90 14.21
CA ASP A 280 20.28 2.02 13.11
C ASP A 280 21.75 1.90 13.54
N ARG A 281 22.04 1.91 14.84
CA ARG A 281 23.39 1.67 15.39
C ARG A 281 23.80 0.21 15.33
N HIS A 282 22.86 -0.70 15.15
CA HIS A 282 23.12 -2.13 15.01
C HIS A 282 23.46 -2.47 13.56
N THR A 283 24.76 -2.56 13.26
CA THR A 283 25.28 -2.80 11.90
C THR A 283 25.77 -4.23 11.66
N GLY A 284 25.72 -5.09 12.67
CA GLY A 284 26.21 -6.47 12.56
C GLY A 284 25.34 -7.36 11.64
N PRO A 285 25.94 -8.34 10.92
CA PRO A 285 25.21 -9.27 10.05
C PRO A 285 24.10 -10.07 10.75
N ALA A 286 24.26 -10.34 12.05
CA ALA A 286 23.24 -11.03 12.86
C ALA A 286 21.88 -10.31 12.85
N TRP A 287 21.89 -8.97 12.78
CA TRP A 287 20.67 -8.17 12.72
C TRP A 287 19.96 -8.29 11.38
N ASN A 288 20.71 -8.48 10.29
CA ASN A 288 20.11 -8.80 8.99
C ASN A 288 19.44 -10.18 9.02
N VAL A 289 20.10 -11.19 9.59
CA VAL A 289 19.50 -12.53 9.77
C VAL A 289 18.23 -12.47 10.64
N LEU A 290 18.26 -11.71 11.74
CA LEU A 290 17.09 -11.50 12.59
C LEU A 290 15.95 -10.82 11.82
N MET A 291 16.26 -9.76 11.07
CA MET A 291 15.29 -9.04 10.25
C MET A 291 14.62 -9.98 9.24
N TRP A 292 15.42 -10.77 8.51
CA TRP A 292 14.89 -11.75 7.58
C TRP A 292 14.02 -12.77 8.28
N THR A 293 14.48 -13.34 9.40
CA THR A 293 13.72 -14.33 10.18
C THR A 293 12.35 -13.79 10.60
N MET A 294 12.29 -12.53 11.05
CA MET A 294 11.03 -11.86 11.39
C MET A 294 10.16 -11.58 10.15
N LEU A 295 10.75 -11.27 9.00
CA LEU A 295 10.03 -11.09 7.75
C LEU A 295 9.41 -12.42 7.27
N PHE A 296 10.16 -13.53 7.31
CA PHE A 296 9.65 -14.88 7.01
C PHE A 296 8.48 -15.23 7.92
N LEU A 297 8.65 -15.08 9.24
CA LEU A 297 7.61 -15.38 10.22
C LEU A 297 6.37 -14.51 10.02
N GLY A 298 6.56 -13.20 9.80
CA GLY A 298 5.46 -12.26 9.54
C GLY A 298 4.66 -12.62 8.29
N GLN A 299 5.33 -12.97 7.19
CA GLN A 299 4.66 -13.43 5.97
C GLN A 299 3.91 -14.76 6.18
N GLY A 300 4.51 -15.70 6.90
CA GLY A 300 3.84 -16.97 7.25
C GLY A 300 2.58 -16.75 8.07
N ILE A 301 2.62 -15.87 9.08
CA ILE A 301 1.45 -15.52 9.91
C ILE A 301 0.36 -14.87 9.04
N GLN A 302 0.70 -13.88 8.21
CA GLN A 302 -0.26 -13.19 7.35
C GLN A 302 -0.96 -14.17 6.40
N VAL A 303 -0.20 -14.92 5.62
CA VAL A 303 -0.76 -15.85 4.62
C VAL A 303 -1.59 -16.93 5.31
N SER A 304 -1.09 -17.50 6.41
CA SER A 304 -1.81 -18.54 7.15
C SER A 304 -3.17 -18.04 7.66
N LEU A 305 -3.17 -16.95 8.41
CA LEU A 305 -4.37 -16.45 9.08
C LEU A 305 -5.43 -15.95 8.09
N TYR A 306 -5.03 -15.22 7.05
CA TYR A 306 -5.97 -14.76 6.02
C TYR A 306 -6.52 -15.91 5.17
N CYS A 307 -5.70 -16.89 4.79
CA CYS A 307 -6.18 -18.04 4.03
C CYS A 307 -7.13 -18.91 4.87
N GLN A 308 -6.78 -19.18 6.14
CA GLN A 308 -7.66 -19.94 7.04
C GLN A 308 -9.02 -19.26 7.20
N GLU A 309 -9.05 -17.94 7.44
CA GLU A 309 -10.31 -17.19 7.57
C GLU A 309 -11.13 -17.21 6.28
N TRP A 310 -10.47 -17.04 5.13
CA TRP A 310 -11.12 -17.09 3.81
C TRP A 310 -11.78 -18.45 3.54
N TYR A 311 -11.07 -19.56 3.81
CA TYR A 311 -11.62 -20.89 3.64
C TYR A 311 -12.69 -21.22 4.69
N ALA A 312 -12.51 -20.82 5.95
CA ALA A 312 -13.52 -21.03 7.00
C ALA A 312 -14.86 -20.35 6.66
N ARG A 313 -14.82 -19.13 6.10
CA ARG A 313 -16.03 -18.42 5.64
C ARG A 313 -16.72 -19.09 4.45
N ARG A 314 -15.99 -19.81 3.61
CA ARG A 314 -16.55 -20.58 2.49
C ARG A 314 -17.18 -21.90 2.95
N HIS A 315 -16.58 -22.58 3.93
CA HIS A 315 -17.11 -23.82 4.49
C HIS A 315 -18.32 -23.56 5.38
N CYS A 316 -18.27 -22.53 6.24
CA CYS A 316 -19.35 -22.14 7.15
C CYS A 316 -19.96 -20.78 6.76
N PRO A 317 -20.77 -20.68 5.68
CA PRO A 317 -21.35 -19.42 5.24
C PRO A 317 -22.30 -18.84 6.29
N LEU A 318 -22.35 -17.51 6.38
CA LEU A 318 -23.26 -16.80 7.28
C LEU A 318 -24.67 -16.79 6.67
N PRO A 319 -25.72 -17.21 7.41
CA PRO A 319 -27.10 -17.14 6.92
C PRO A 319 -27.59 -15.69 6.76
N GLN A 320 -27.01 -14.73 7.49
CA GLN A 320 -27.22 -13.29 7.31
C GLN A 320 -25.91 -12.52 7.47
N THR A 321 -25.65 -11.55 6.59
CA THR A 321 -24.49 -10.65 6.68
C THR A 321 -24.75 -9.55 7.70
N THR A 322 -24.56 -9.86 8.98
CA THR A 322 -24.55 -8.84 10.04
C THR A 322 -23.18 -8.18 10.16
N PHE A 323 -23.12 -6.94 10.64
CA PHE A 323 -21.85 -6.25 10.92
C PHE A 323 -20.92 -7.10 11.81
N TRP A 324 -21.49 -7.69 12.86
CA TRP A 324 -20.75 -8.60 13.75
C TRP A 324 -20.25 -9.85 13.03
N GLY A 325 -21.01 -10.42 12.08
CA GLY A 325 -20.53 -11.52 11.25
C GLY A 325 -19.34 -11.16 10.33
N LEU A 326 -19.16 -9.88 9.99
CA LEU A 326 -18.01 -9.42 9.20
C LEU A 326 -16.75 -9.19 10.04
N VAL A 327 -16.92 -8.85 11.32
CA VAL A 327 -15.83 -8.52 12.25
C VAL A 327 -15.37 -9.73 13.07
N THR A 328 -16.29 -10.64 13.41
CA THR A 328 -15.96 -11.83 14.20
C THR A 328 -15.27 -12.87 13.31
N PRO A 329 -14.05 -13.34 13.68
CA PRO A 329 -13.33 -14.34 12.90
C PRO A 329 -14.02 -15.70 12.99
N ARG A 330 -14.14 -16.40 11.85
CA ARG A 330 -14.84 -17.68 11.74
C ARG A 330 -13.90 -18.87 11.86
N SER A 331 -12.63 -18.69 11.51
CA SER A 331 -11.54 -19.66 11.64
C SER A 331 -11.44 -20.34 13.01
N TRP A 332 -11.92 -19.69 14.07
CA TRP A 332 -11.86 -20.19 15.45
C TRP A 332 -13.16 -20.88 15.92
N SER A 333 -14.24 -20.79 15.14
CA SER A 333 -15.60 -21.16 15.56
C SER A 333 -16.30 -22.14 14.60
N CYS A 334 -15.78 -22.30 13.38
CA CYS A 334 -16.27 -23.26 12.40
C CYS A 334 -15.73 -24.65 12.75
N HIS A 335 -16.59 -25.51 13.31
CA HIS A 335 -16.24 -26.86 13.79
C HIS A 335 -16.98 -27.98 13.04
N THR A 336 -17.68 -27.67 11.96
CA THR A 336 -18.59 -28.59 11.26
C THR A 336 -18.43 -28.52 9.76
#